data_AF-A0A818NM00-F1
#
_entry.id   AF-A0A818NM00-F1
#
_cell.length_a   1.000
_cell.length_b   1.000
_cell.length_c   1.000
_cell.angle_alpha   90.00
_cell.angle_beta   90.00
_cell.angle_gamma   90.00
#
_symmetry.space_group_name_H-M   'P 1'
#
loop_
_entity.id
_entity.type
_entity.pdbx_description
1 polymer ?
#
loop_
_entity_poly.entity_id
_entity_poly.type
_entity_poly.pdbx_seq_one_letter_code
_entity_poly.pdbx_strand_id
1 'polypeptide(L)'
;IVGKPPFDSQTQQDTIRLIRTNDLSFPSHTSSHARDLISQLIRRNPLDRMPLNEVIQHEWIIENANIKAIDENYEKINKSTSINQKNETTTLTSQYSFWLYRNEKIESLNVFIRPVISTDIYDLKVLFSDCSLFQRASVDFSMYYFAFRPKHSYVITSKHGLLAHASIKQWNFNNHLRSSILMLGLVYVRPDYRKFGIGELLTNYVLKIKSEEVSCIHANILTQHLPFYIRYGFQASFSLVGLVGKLGEFYNLTNVIEEDVTIQQYELSDILDIATYDSHIYPTYRIHYFEQLREHIYSIAGYVARSTKTNTILGYIILNFSQEFIKCGPLYADNINIALMLLKQCATDYDGTMLLTLPEDNRLAIKMFESKHFKQTNILHRVYTGSENIFHGKVFEHIWAVTDDWLSLI
;
A
#
# COMPACT_ATOMS: atom_id res chain seq x y z
N ILE A 1 -12.49 -11.76 -33.27
CA ILE A 1 -12.08 -12.82 -34.23
C ILE A 1 -13.06 -13.98 -34.23
N VAL A 2 -13.31 -14.69 -33.11
CA VAL A 2 -14.23 -15.87 -33.09
C VAL A 2 -15.33 -15.82 -32.01
N GLY A 3 -15.30 -14.83 -31.10
CA GLY A 3 -16.37 -14.60 -30.11
C GLY A 3 -16.51 -15.67 -29.02
N LYS A 4 -15.63 -16.67 -28.99
CA LYS A 4 -15.59 -17.75 -28.00
C LYS A 4 -14.14 -18.06 -27.60
N PRO A 5 -13.90 -18.58 -26.37
CA PRO A 5 -12.57 -19.01 -25.94
C PRO A 5 -11.99 -20.14 -26.79
N PRO A 6 -10.65 -20.24 -26.94
CA PRO A 6 -9.97 -21.18 -27.84
C PRO A 6 -10.11 -22.68 -27.47
N PHE A 7 -10.54 -22.99 -26.24
CA PHE A 7 -10.73 -24.36 -25.75
C PHE A 7 -12.15 -24.61 -25.23
N ASP A 8 -13.10 -23.76 -25.64
CA ASP A 8 -14.48 -23.86 -25.19
C ASP A 8 -15.14 -25.16 -25.70
N SER A 9 -15.74 -25.92 -24.79
CA SER A 9 -16.35 -27.21 -25.09
C SER A 9 -17.58 -27.42 -24.20
N GLN A 10 -18.42 -28.40 -24.54
CA GLN A 10 -19.69 -28.63 -23.83
C GLN A 10 -19.50 -29.09 -22.37
N THR A 11 -18.33 -29.65 -22.03
CA THR A 11 -18.05 -30.14 -20.68
C THR A 11 -16.73 -29.57 -20.15
N GLN A 12 -16.66 -29.35 -18.83
CA GLN A 12 -15.42 -28.89 -18.20
C GLN A 12 -14.27 -29.89 -18.37
N GLN A 13 -14.56 -31.19 -18.41
CA GLN A 13 -13.57 -32.24 -18.60
C GLN A 13 -12.92 -32.17 -19.99
N ASP A 14 -13.71 -31.93 -21.04
CA ASP A 14 -13.21 -31.78 -22.40
C ASP A 14 -12.40 -30.49 -22.56
N THR A 15 -12.84 -29.39 -21.96
CA THR A 15 -12.08 -28.11 -21.96
C THR A 15 -10.70 -28.29 -21.33
N ILE A 16 -10.61 -28.99 -20.19
CA ILE A 16 -9.32 -29.28 -19.54
C ILE A 16 -8.47 -30.21 -20.42
N ARG A 17 -9.08 -31.20 -21.09
CA ARG A 17 -8.37 -32.08 -22.03
C ARG A 17 -7.74 -31.26 -23.15
N LEU A 18 -8.51 -30.40 -23.81
CA LEU A 18 -8.06 -29.55 -24.93
C LEU A 18 -6.93 -28.60 -24.52
N ILE A 19 -7.01 -28.01 -23.31
CA ILE A 19 -5.93 -27.19 -22.75
C ILE A 19 -4.66 -28.02 -22.54
N ARG A 20 -4.78 -29.24 -21.99
CA ARG A 20 -3.63 -30.11 -21.71
C ARG A 20 -2.96 -30.64 -22.97
N THR A 21 -3.75 -30.92 -24.01
CA THR A 21 -3.24 -31.41 -25.31
C THR A 21 -2.88 -30.29 -26.27
N ASN A 22 -3.21 -29.03 -25.95
CA ASN A 22 -3.08 -27.87 -26.82
C ASN A 22 -3.76 -28.07 -28.19
N ASP A 23 -4.92 -28.73 -28.17
CA ASP A 23 -5.68 -29.10 -29.37
C ASP A 23 -6.56 -27.92 -29.80
N LEU A 24 -5.93 -26.98 -30.53
CA LEU A 24 -6.55 -25.77 -31.07
C LEU A 24 -7.22 -26.06 -32.41
N SER A 25 -8.53 -25.84 -32.49
CA SER A 25 -9.26 -25.85 -33.74
C SER A 25 -9.64 -24.42 -34.15
N PHE A 26 -9.54 -24.14 -35.45
CA PHE A 26 -9.86 -22.83 -36.00
C PHE A 26 -11.06 -22.94 -36.94
N PRO A 27 -12.11 -22.12 -36.76
CA PRO A 27 -13.20 -22.03 -37.73
C PRO A 27 -12.71 -21.63 -39.12
N SER A 28 -13.42 -22.07 -40.16
CA SER A 28 -13.09 -21.82 -41.57
C SER A 28 -12.98 -20.33 -41.92
N HIS A 29 -13.70 -19.46 -41.19
CA HIS A 29 -13.67 -18.01 -41.37
C HIS A 29 -12.49 -17.29 -40.70
N THR A 30 -11.61 -18.01 -39.99
CA THR A 30 -10.43 -17.40 -39.36
C THR A 30 -9.35 -17.16 -40.40
N SER A 31 -8.88 -15.91 -40.54
CA SER A 31 -7.83 -15.56 -41.50
C SER A 31 -6.50 -16.28 -41.21
N SER A 32 -5.68 -16.45 -42.24
CA SER A 32 -4.36 -17.08 -42.14
C SER A 32 -3.47 -16.36 -41.13
N HIS A 33 -3.37 -15.02 -41.22
CA HIS A 33 -2.56 -14.23 -40.29
C HIS A 33 -3.07 -14.32 -38.84
N ALA A 34 -4.40 -14.40 -38.63
CA ALA A 34 -4.97 -14.57 -37.29
C ALA A 34 -4.63 -15.95 -36.71
N ARG A 35 -4.78 -17.00 -37.54
CA ARG A 35 -4.49 -18.38 -37.16
C ARG A 35 -3.03 -18.53 -36.78
N ASP A 36 -2.15 -17.95 -37.58
CA ASP A 36 -0.71 -17.98 -37.36
C ASP A 36 -0.36 -17.33 -36.01
N LEU A 37 -0.76 -16.07 -35.80
CA LEU A 37 -0.53 -15.35 -34.54
C LEU A 37 -1.03 -16.13 -33.31
N ILE A 38 -2.28 -16.61 -33.36
CA ILE A 38 -2.88 -17.34 -32.23
C ILE A 38 -2.11 -18.65 -31.96
N SER A 39 -1.69 -19.37 -33.00
CA SER A 39 -0.94 -20.62 -32.85
C SER A 39 0.44 -20.40 -32.24
N GLN A 40 1.06 -19.24 -32.48
CA GLN A 40 2.34 -18.87 -31.91
C GLN A 40 2.23 -18.34 -30.47
N LEU A 41 1.07 -17.78 -30.09
CA LEU A 41 0.81 -17.32 -28.73
C LEU A 41 0.35 -18.43 -27.78
N ILE A 42 -0.46 -19.37 -28.27
CA ILE A 42 -1.05 -20.44 -27.45
C ILE A 42 -0.21 -21.71 -27.58
N ARG A 43 0.97 -21.67 -26.92
CA ARG A 43 1.88 -22.82 -26.76
C ARG A 43 1.88 -23.32 -25.32
N ARG A 44 2.04 -24.65 -25.18
CA ARG A 44 2.09 -25.36 -23.88
C ARG A 44 3.30 -24.93 -23.05
N ASN A 45 4.48 -24.88 -23.66
CA ASN A 45 5.67 -24.32 -23.05
C ASN A 45 5.68 -22.80 -23.29
N PRO A 46 5.74 -21.98 -22.24
CA PRO A 46 5.79 -20.52 -22.39
C PRO A 46 6.99 -20.01 -23.18
N LEU A 47 8.12 -20.75 -23.18
CA LEU A 47 9.33 -20.35 -23.92
C LEU A 47 9.19 -20.52 -25.44
N ASP A 48 8.24 -21.33 -25.90
CA ASP A 48 7.98 -21.53 -27.33
C ASP A 48 6.99 -20.49 -27.89
N ARG A 49 6.48 -19.60 -27.03
CA ARG A 49 5.54 -18.55 -27.43
C ARG A 49 6.28 -17.42 -28.14
N MET A 50 5.63 -16.83 -29.15
CA MET A 50 6.13 -15.62 -29.79
C MET A 50 6.35 -14.51 -28.76
N PRO A 51 7.54 -13.89 -28.73
CA PRO A 51 7.84 -12.79 -27.82
C PRO A 51 7.11 -11.52 -28.26
N LEU A 52 6.78 -10.64 -27.30
CA LEU A 52 5.87 -9.51 -27.53
C LEU A 52 6.38 -8.51 -28.58
N ASN A 53 7.69 -8.33 -28.70
CA ASN A 53 8.30 -7.49 -29.73
C ASN A 53 8.00 -8.01 -31.15
N GLU A 54 7.94 -9.33 -31.34
CA GLU A 54 7.56 -9.97 -32.60
C GLU A 54 6.03 -9.93 -32.81
N VAL A 55 5.24 -10.03 -31.72
CA VAL A 55 3.78 -9.90 -31.78
C VAL A 55 3.35 -8.55 -32.34
N ILE A 56 3.99 -7.45 -31.90
CA ILE A 56 3.65 -6.09 -32.36
C ILE A 56 3.99 -5.91 -33.85
N GLN A 57 4.97 -6.65 -34.35
CA GLN A 57 5.40 -6.64 -35.75
C GLN A 57 4.65 -7.67 -36.60
N HIS A 58 3.79 -8.49 -36.00
CA HIS A 58 3.08 -9.52 -36.72
C HIS A 58 2.07 -8.93 -37.71
N GLU A 59 2.01 -9.47 -38.93
CA GLU A 59 1.18 -8.96 -40.03
C GLU A 59 -0.28 -8.75 -39.61
N TRP A 60 -0.87 -9.72 -38.90
CA TRP A 60 -2.22 -9.57 -38.34
C TRP A 60 -2.39 -8.34 -37.43
N ILE A 61 -1.41 -8.03 -36.57
CA ILE A 61 -1.47 -6.87 -35.68
C ILE A 61 -1.28 -5.58 -36.47
N ILE A 62 -0.33 -5.53 -37.41
CA ILE A 62 -0.11 -4.35 -38.25
C ILE A 62 -1.35 -4.01 -39.09
N GLU A 63 -2.04 -5.03 -39.61
CA GLU A 63 -3.25 -4.86 -40.44
C GLU A 63 -4.48 -4.43 -39.63
N ASN A 64 -4.59 -4.87 -38.36
CA ASN A 64 -5.83 -4.76 -37.59
C ASN A 64 -5.74 -3.82 -36.37
N ALA A 65 -4.54 -3.51 -35.89
CA ALA A 65 -4.31 -2.49 -34.88
C ALA A 65 -4.02 -1.16 -35.58
N ASN A 66 -4.80 -0.12 -35.28
CA ASN A 66 -4.59 1.21 -35.85
C ASN A 66 -3.42 1.92 -35.16
N ILE A 67 -2.19 1.44 -35.40
CA ILE A 67 -0.96 1.92 -34.74
C ILE A 67 -0.68 3.40 -35.08
N LYS A 68 -1.10 3.87 -36.26
CA LYS A 68 -0.98 5.29 -36.67
C LYS A 68 -1.75 6.25 -35.76
N ALA A 69 -2.90 5.85 -35.23
CA ALA A 69 -3.68 6.66 -34.29
C ALA A 69 -3.02 6.75 -32.90
N ILE A 70 -2.13 5.81 -32.56
CA ILE A 70 -1.36 5.83 -31.31
C ILE A 70 -0.20 6.81 -31.44
N ASP A 71 0.55 6.76 -32.54
CA ASP A 71 1.68 7.66 -32.81
C ASP A 71 1.25 9.13 -32.96
N GLU A 72 0.12 9.39 -33.64
CA GLU A 72 -0.42 10.75 -33.78
C GLU A 72 -0.89 11.37 -32.45
N ASN A 73 -1.36 10.54 -31.50
CA ASN A 73 -1.71 11.00 -30.15
C ASN A 73 -0.45 11.30 -29.31
N TYR A 74 0.62 10.51 -29.46
CA TYR A 74 1.90 10.79 -28.83
C TYR A 74 2.50 12.13 -29.32
N GLU A 75 2.42 12.43 -30.62
CA GLU A 75 2.89 13.72 -31.15
C GLU A 75 2.05 14.93 -30.69
N LYS A 76 0.72 14.78 -30.61
CA LYS A 76 -0.18 15.87 -30.15
C LYS A 76 0.06 16.25 -28.69
N ILE A 77 0.36 15.27 -27.82
CA ILE A 77 0.67 15.49 -26.40
C ILE A 77 1.98 16.28 -26.25
N ASN A 78 2.96 16.05 -27.13
CA ASN A 78 4.26 16.73 -27.09
C ASN A 78 4.22 18.16 -27.69
N LYS A 79 3.31 18.44 -28.64
CA LYS A 79 3.14 19.79 -29.22
C LYS A 79 2.41 20.76 -28.29
N SER A 80 1.52 20.30 -27.42
CA SER A 80 0.77 21.16 -26.48
C SER A 80 1.57 21.62 -25.26
N THR A 81 2.74 21.02 -25.02
CA THR A 81 3.62 21.32 -23.86
C THR A 81 4.76 22.30 -24.19
N SER A 82 4.84 22.82 -25.41
CA SER A 82 5.93 23.68 -25.88
C SER A 82 5.58 25.17 -25.87
N ILE A 83 5.31 25.76 -24.70
CA ILE A 83 5.44 27.22 -24.49
C ILE A 83 6.22 27.46 -23.20
N ASN A 84 7.55 27.40 -23.34
CA ASN A 84 8.59 28.15 -22.63
C ASN A 84 9.88 27.33 -22.59
N GLN A 85 10.59 27.27 -23.71
CA GLN A 85 11.94 26.71 -23.77
C GLN A 85 12.91 27.71 -24.37
N LYS A 86 13.79 28.26 -23.52
CA LYS A 86 15.20 28.46 -23.84
C LYS A 86 16.00 27.99 -22.63
N ASN A 87 16.43 26.72 -22.67
CA ASN A 87 17.59 26.10 -22.00
C ASN A 87 17.39 24.59 -21.65
N GLU A 88 16.88 23.75 -22.56
CA GLU A 88 16.61 22.31 -22.27
C GLU A 88 17.06 21.31 -23.35
N THR A 89 18.01 21.65 -24.22
CA THR A 89 18.40 20.72 -25.30
C THR A 89 19.31 19.58 -24.83
N THR A 90 19.95 19.70 -23.66
CA THR A 90 20.90 18.69 -23.14
C THR A 90 20.26 17.65 -22.21
N THR A 91 19.07 17.91 -21.68
CA THR A 91 18.35 17.05 -20.71
C THR A 91 17.47 15.99 -21.38
N LEU A 92 16.85 16.31 -22.52
CA LEU A 92 15.90 15.42 -23.21
C LEU A 92 16.59 14.17 -23.82
N THR A 93 17.77 14.32 -24.40
CA THR A 93 18.55 13.20 -24.97
C THR A 93 19.00 12.22 -23.88
N SER A 94 19.46 12.75 -22.73
CA SER A 94 19.81 11.94 -21.55
C SER A 94 18.60 11.18 -21.01
N GLN A 95 17.43 11.82 -20.96
CA GLN A 95 16.21 11.20 -20.43
C GLN A 95 15.67 10.11 -21.36
N TYR A 96 15.75 10.31 -22.68
CA TYR A 96 15.34 9.33 -23.68
C TYR A 96 16.25 8.10 -23.70
N SER A 97 17.58 8.29 -23.69
CA SER A 97 18.55 7.19 -23.59
C SER A 97 18.40 6.42 -22.27
N PHE A 98 18.12 7.11 -21.16
CA PHE A 98 17.85 6.48 -19.87
C PHE A 98 16.55 5.66 -19.86
N TRP A 99 15.52 6.13 -20.57
CA TRP A 99 14.23 5.42 -20.69
C TRP A 99 14.36 4.15 -21.53
N LEU A 100 15.01 4.22 -22.70
CA LEU A 100 15.28 3.04 -23.54
C LEU A 100 16.09 1.96 -22.80
N TYR A 101 17.15 2.36 -22.11
CA TYR A 101 17.99 1.45 -21.31
C TYR A 101 17.22 0.75 -20.19
N ARG A 102 16.24 1.42 -19.58
CA ARG A 102 15.37 0.80 -18.57
C ARG A 102 14.47 -0.28 -19.17
N ASN A 103 13.87 -0.01 -20.33
CA ASN A 103 12.99 -0.98 -20.99
C ASN A 103 13.76 -2.22 -21.42
N GLU A 104 14.96 -2.07 -22.01
CA GLU A 104 15.83 -3.21 -22.34
C GLU A 104 16.15 -4.07 -21.11
N LYS A 105 16.44 -3.44 -19.96
CA LYS A 105 16.69 -4.17 -18.72
C LYS A 105 15.46 -4.93 -18.22
N ILE A 106 14.29 -4.31 -18.21
CA ILE A 106 13.05 -5.00 -17.81
C ILE A 106 12.74 -6.16 -18.75
N GLU A 107 12.87 -5.95 -20.05
CA GLU A 107 12.63 -6.97 -21.08
C GLU A 107 13.59 -8.16 -20.90
N SER A 108 14.88 -7.90 -20.64
CA SER A 108 15.87 -8.95 -20.39
C SER A 108 15.57 -9.83 -19.18
N LEU A 109 14.80 -9.32 -18.22
CA LEU A 109 14.42 -10.04 -17.01
C LEU A 109 13.20 -10.94 -17.22
N ASN A 110 12.45 -10.77 -18.31
CA ASN A 110 11.22 -11.50 -18.60
C ASN A 110 10.30 -11.55 -17.36
N VAL A 111 9.90 -10.36 -16.89
CA VAL A 111 9.15 -10.20 -15.64
C VAL A 111 7.67 -10.50 -15.82
N PHE A 112 7.05 -11.04 -14.77
CA PHE A 112 5.61 -11.31 -14.69
C PHE A 112 5.02 -10.59 -13.49
N ILE A 113 3.93 -9.86 -13.71
CA ILE A 113 3.15 -9.25 -12.64
C ILE A 113 1.92 -10.12 -12.39
N ARG A 114 1.69 -10.51 -11.14
CA ARG A 114 0.52 -11.31 -10.76
C ARG A 114 0.11 -11.06 -9.32
N PRO A 115 -1.13 -11.42 -8.93
CA PRO A 115 -1.51 -11.48 -7.53
C PRO A 115 -0.58 -12.39 -6.73
N VAL A 116 -0.42 -12.07 -5.45
CA VAL A 116 0.25 -12.93 -4.47
C VAL A 116 -0.50 -14.26 -4.38
N ILE A 117 0.23 -15.35 -4.17
CA ILE A 117 -0.32 -16.68 -3.85
C ILE A 117 0.31 -17.21 -2.56
N SER A 118 -0.26 -18.27 -1.99
CA SER A 118 0.19 -18.82 -0.70
C SER A 118 1.67 -19.24 -0.69
N THR A 119 2.22 -19.67 -1.83
CA THR A 119 3.63 -20.05 -1.94
C THR A 119 4.59 -18.86 -1.89
N ASP A 120 4.12 -17.63 -2.15
CA ASP A 120 4.98 -16.43 -2.12
C ASP A 120 5.28 -15.94 -0.70
N ILE A 121 4.53 -16.40 0.31
CA ILE A 121 4.56 -15.83 1.66
C ILE A 121 5.95 -15.94 2.29
N TYR A 122 6.66 -17.05 2.05
CA TYR A 122 8.02 -17.21 2.52
C TYR A 122 9.00 -16.26 1.81
N ASP A 123 8.90 -16.13 0.49
CA ASP A 123 9.76 -15.25 -0.29
C ASP A 123 9.50 -13.77 0.03
N LEU A 124 8.25 -13.39 0.29
CA LEU A 124 7.90 -12.06 0.78
C LEU A 124 8.49 -11.81 2.18
N LYS A 125 8.51 -12.82 3.04
CA LYS A 125 9.18 -12.75 4.35
C LYS A 125 10.66 -12.45 4.22
N VAL A 126 11.35 -13.16 3.33
CA VAL A 126 12.76 -12.90 3.02
C VAL A 126 12.93 -11.50 2.42
N LEU A 127 12.15 -11.16 1.40
CA LEU A 127 12.23 -9.88 0.70
C LEU A 127 12.09 -8.67 1.65
N PHE A 128 11.14 -8.70 2.58
CA PHE A 128 10.96 -7.61 3.54
C PHE A 128 11.99 -7.65 4.68
N SER A 129 12.50 -8.82 5.03
CA SER A 129 13.59 -8.93 6.01
C SER A 129 14.87 -8.22 5.53
N ASP A 130 15.11 -8.10 4.22
CA ASP A 130 16.22 -7.32 3.67
C ASP A 130 16.03 -5.79 3.75
N CYS A 131 14.85 -5.33 4.17
CA CYS A 131 14.52 -3.93 4.28
C CYS A 131 14.45 -3.51 5.76
N SER A 132 15.42 -2.71 6.20
CA SER A 132 15.46 -2.19 7.58
C SER A 132 14.21 -1.40 8.00
N LEU A 133 13.47 -0.83 7.05
CA LEU A 133 12.18 -0.19 7.31
C LEU A 133 11.08 -1.21 7.64
N PHE A 134 11.06 -2.37 6.99
CA PHE A 134 10.06 -3.41 7.26
C PHE A 134 10.41 -4.24 8.50
N GLN A 135 11.71 -4.40 8.81
CA GLN A 135 12.14 -4.92 10.10
C GLN A 135 11.55 -4.08 11.26
N ARG A 136 11.65 -2.75 11.16
CA ARG A 136 11.07 -1.80 12.13
C ARG A 136 9.56 -1.73 12.12
N ALA A 137 8.92 -2.01 10.98
CA ALA A 137 7.48 -1.94 10.85
C ALA A 137 6.75 -3.08 11.57
N SER A 138 7.48 -4.07 12.12
CA SER A 138 6.90 -5.21 12.82
C SER A 138 5.86 -5.92 11.97
N VAL A 139 6.14 -6.14 10.68
CA VAL A 139 5.17 -6.79 9.78
C VAL A 139 4.97 -8.22 10.26
N ASP A 140 3.96 -8.43 11.10
CA ASP A 140 3.45 -9.74 11.39
C ASP A 140 2.86 -10.28 10.09
N PHE A 141 3.55 -11.24 9.46
CA PHE A 141 3.13 -11.80 8.20
C PHE A 141 1.79 -12.53 8.28
N SER A 142 1.36 -12.94 9.48
CA SER A 142 0.01 -13.45 9.69
C SER A 142 -1.00 -12.31 9.49
N MET A 143 -0.80 -11.16 10.16
CA MET A 143 -1.62 -9.96 9.93
C MET A 143 -1.55 -9.48 8.49
N TYR A 144 -0.40 -9.53 7.84
CA TYR A 144 -0.27 -9.21 6.42
C TYR A 144 -1.16 -10.10 5.54
N TYR A 145 -1.16 -11.42 5.76
CA TYR A 145 -2.01 -12.35 5.01
C TYR A 145 -3.51 -12.12 5.25
N PHE A 146 -3.89 -11.81 6.49
CA PHE A 146 -5.29 -11.52 6.85
C PHE A 146 -5.76 -10.15 6.34
N ALA A 147 -4.96 -9.10 6.55
CA ALA A 147 -5.26 -7.72 6.16
C ALA A 147 -5.26 -7.55 4.64
N PHE A 148 -4.34 -8.23 3.96
CA PHE A 148 -4.19 -8.21 2.51
C PHE A 148 -4.50 -9.60 1.97
N ARG A 149 -5.79 -9.88 1.82
CA ARG A 149 -6.22 -11.05 1.06
C ARG A 149 -5.48 -11.06 -0.28
N PRO A 150 -5.02 -12.22 -0.79
CA PRO A 150 -4.20 -12.34 -2.00
C PRO A 150 -4.70 -11.58 -3.24
N LYS A 151 -5.99 -11.23 -3.26
CA LYS A 151 -6.66 -10.47 -4.33
C LYS A 151 -6.18 -9.02 -4.49
N HIS A 152 -5.54 -8.42 -3.49
CA HIS A 152 -5.13 -7.01 -3.55
C HIS A 152 -3.64 -6.76 -3.28
N SER A 153 -2.84 -7.82 -3.27
CA SER A 153 -1.38 -7.72 -3.26
C SER A 153 -0.83 -8.31 -4.55
N TYR A 154 0.19 -7.64 -5.10
CA TYR A 154 0.80 -8.00 -6.37
C TYR A 154 2.31 -8.13 -6.22
N VAL A 155 2.87 -9.10 -6.94
CA VAL A 155 4.31 -9.33 -7.02
C VAL A 155 4.79 -9.23 -8.45
N ILE A 156 6.04 -8.83 -8.59
CA ILE A 156 6.79 -9.00 -9.83
C ILE A 156 7.77 -10.15 -9.65
N THR A 157 7.67 -11.15 -10.50
CA THR A 157 8.55 -12.33 -10.50
C THR A 157 9.32 -12.45 -11.80
N SER A 158 10.48 -13.09 -11.77
CA SER A 158 11.27 -13.45 -12.95
C SER A 158 11.92 -14.82 -12.75
N LYS A 159 12.78 -15.25 -13.68
CA LYS A 159 13.69 -16.39 -13.47
C LYS A 159 14.59 -16.23 -12.24
N HIS A 160 14.76 -15.01 -11.73
CA HIS A 160 15.54 -14.69 -10.52
C HIS A 160 14.67 -14.61 -9.24
N GLY A 161 13.46 -15.19 -9.28
CA GLY A 161 12.51 -15.21 -8.18
C GLY A 161 11.70 -13.91 -8.05
N LEU A 162 11.25 -13.63 -6.83
CA LEU A 162 10.45 -12.46 -6.48
C LEU A 162 11.33 -11.20 -6.44
N LEU A 163 10.96 -10.20 -7.25
CA LEU A 163 11.72 -8.97 -7.46
C LEU A 163 11.09 -7.75 -6.77
N ALA A 164 9.76 -7.69 -6.72
CA ALA A 164 9.05 -6.56 -6.15
C ALA A 164 7.67 -6.95 -5.64
N HIS A 165 7.13 -6.08 -4.79
CA HIS A 165 5.82 -6.23 -4.17
C HIS A 165 5.11 -4.87 -4.07
N ALA A 166 3.78 -4.88 -4.17
CA ALA A 166 2.91 -3.76 -3.83
C ALA A 166 1.53 -4.29 -3.41
N SER A 167 0.95 -3.67 -2.39
CA SER A 167 -0.43 -3.90 -1.95
C SER A 167 -1.29 -2.68 -2.23
N ILE A 168 -2.56 -2.92 -2.51
CA ILE A 168 -3.59 -1.92 -2.54
C ILE A 168 -4.74 -2.38 -1.65
N LYS A 169 -5.41 -1.48 -0.94
CA LYS A 169 -6.58 -1.86 -0.14
C LYS A 169 -7.71 -0.87 -0.33
N GLN A 170 -8.89 -1.38 -0.63
CA GLN A 170 -10.10 -0.58 -0.74
C GLN A 170 -10.71 -0.31 0.63
N TRP A 171 -11.09 0.94 0.86
CA TRP A 171 -11.75 1.43 2.07
C TRP A 171 -13.13 1.91 1.69
N ASN A 172 -14.14 1.33 2.33
CA ASN A 172 -15.51 1.72 2.11
C ASN A 172 -15.94 2.71 3.20
N PHE A 173 -16.60 3.79 2.79
CA PHE A 173 -17.20 4.75 3.71
C PHE A 173 -18.68 4.40 3.85
N ASN A 174 -19.22 4.41 5.08
CA ASN A 174 -20.62 4.08 5.35
C ASN A 174 -21.63 5.18 4.93
N ASN A 175 -21.17 6.31 4.38
CA ASN A 175 -22.06 7.40 3.98
C ASN A 175 -22.49 7.28 2.51
N HIS A 176 -23.80 7.38 2.29
CA HIS A 176 -24.52 7.24 1.01
C HIS A 176 -24.10 8.19 -0.14
N LEU A 177 -23.09 9.04 0.06
CA LEU A 177 -22.70 10.11 -0.89
C LEU A 177 -21.27 9.97 -1.44
N ARG A 178 -20.43 9.02 -0.99
CA ARG A 178 -19.03 8.89 -1.46
C ARG A 178 -18.56 7.46 -1.76
N SER A 179 -17.74 7.41 -2.80
CA SER A 179 -16.95 6.31 -3.33
C SER A 179 -15.84 5.87 -2.39
N SER A 180 -15.56 4.57 -2.37
CA SER A 180 -14.43 4.00 -1.64
C SER A 180 -13.08 4.57 -2.07
N ILE A 181 -12.10 4.69 -1.16
CA ILE A 181 -10.71 5.04 -1.52
C ILE A 181 -9.85 3.78 -1.61
N LEU A 182 -8.69 3.88 -2.29
CA LEU A 182 -7.65 2.85 -2.17
C LEU A 182 -6.48 3.39 -1.36
N MET A 183 -5.93 2.57 -0.48
CA MET A 183 -4.64 2.80 0.16
C MET A 183 -3.58 1.98 -0.57
N LEU A 184 -2.67 2.64 -1.29
CA LEU A 184 -1.51 2.03 -1.91
C LEU A 184 -0.42 1.86 -0.87
N GLY A 185 0.29 0.74 -0.97
CA GLY A 185 1.45 0.57 -0.15
C GLY A 185 2.18 -0.76 -0.16
N LEU A 186 3.05 -0.99 0.84
CA LEU A 186 4.09 -2.03 0.88
C LEU A 186 4.84 -2.12 -0.45
N VAL A 187 5.05 -0.97 -1.10
CA VAL A 187 5.70 -0.89 -2.39
C VAL A 187 7.20 -1.06 -2.15
N TYR A 188 7.73 -2.18 -2.63
CA TYR A 188 9.13 -2.52 -2.44
C TYR A 188 9.72 -3.19 -3.67
N VAL A 189 10.97 -2.83 -3.97
CA VAL A 189 11.77 -3.44 -5.02
C VAL A 189 13.07 -3.92 -4.40
N ARG A 190 13.41 -5.19 -4.67
CA ARG A 190 14.66 -5.82 -4.23
C ARG A 190 15.85 -4.94 -4.61
N PRO A 191 16.82 -4.69 -3.70
CA PRO A 191 17.83 -3.66 -3.88
C PRO A 191 18.64 -3.73 -5.18
N ASP A 192 19.00 -4.93 -5.60
CA ASP A 192 19.76 -5.26 -6.81
C ASP A 192 18.98 -5.02 -8.12
N TYR A 193 17.65 -4.86 -8.04
CA TYR A 193 16.77 -4.56 -9.16
C TYR A 193 16.21 -3.13 -9.16
N ARG A 194 16.68 -2.29 -8.22
CA ARG A 194 16.30 -0.87 -8.19
C ARG A 194 16.86 -0.15 -9.41
N LYS A 195 16.20 0.95 -9.79
CA LYS A 195 16.50 1.78 -10.96
C LYS A 195 16.29 1.10 -12.33
N PHE A 196 15.92 -0.18 -12.39
CA PHE A 196 15.58 -0.84 -13.66
C PHE A 196 14.20 -0.41 -14.19
N GLY A 197 13.36 0.22 -13.35
CA GLY A 197 12.00 0.63 -13.69
C GLY A 197 10.91 -0.32 -13.16
N ILE A 198 11.29 -1.39 -12.43
CA ILE A 198 10.34 -2.35 -11.83
C ILE A 198 9.32 -1.70 -10.89
N GLY A 199 9.76 -0.74 -10.06
CA GLY A 199 8.84 -0.04 -9.15
C GLY A 199 7.82 0.83 -9.89
N GLU A 200 8.22 1.43 -11.01
CA GLU A 200 7.35 2.17 -11.93
C GLU A 200 6.35 1.25 -12.60
N LEU A 201 6.82 0.13 -13.15
CA LEU A 201 5.99 -0.89 -13.77
C LEU A 201 4.91 -1.39 -12.79
N LEU A 202 5.30 -1.73 -11.56
CA LEU A 202 4.37 -2.21 -10.53
C LEU A 202 3.38 -1.14 -10.08
N THR A 203 3.87 0.08 -9.83
CA THR A 203 3.01 1.19 -9.42
C THR A 203 1.98 1.49 -10.50
N ASN A 204 2.39 1.60 -11.76
CA ASN A 204 1.47 1.81 -12.89
C ASN A 204 0.47 0.67 -13.05
N TYR A 205 0.90 -0.59 -12.85
CA TYR A 205 0.00 -1.73 -12.87
C TYR A 205 -1.09 -1.58 -11.80
N VAL A 206 -0.71 -1.27 -10.55
CA VAL A 206 -1.64 -1.10 -9.44
C VAL A 206 -2.54 0.13 -9.62
N LEU A 207 -2.02 1.25 -10.13
CA LEU A 207 -2.80 2.46 -10.40
C LEU A 207 -3.84 2.27 -11.51
N LYS A 208 -3.65 1.31 -12.43
CA LYS A 208 -4.63 0.95 -13.48
C LYS A 208 -5.79 0.10 -12.97
N ILE A 209 -5.72 -0.40 -11.74
CA ILE A 209 -6.79 -1.23 -11.12
C ILE A 209 -7.99 -0.37 -10.67
N LYS A 210 -7.91 0.97 -10.82
CA LYS A 210 -9.03 1.88 -10.59
C LYS A 210 -10.26 1.45 -11.40
N SER A 211 -11.41 1.34 -10.73
CA SER A 211 -12.73 1.23 -11.36
C SER A 211 -13.42 2.60 -11.42
N GLU A 212 -14.52 2.70 -12.16
CA GLU A 212 -15.35 3.92 -12.22
C GLU A 212 -15.86 4.37 -10.83
N GLU A 213 -15.99 3.42 -9.89
CA GLU A 213 -16.42 3.66 -8.51
C GLU A 213 -15.29 4.14 -7.57
N VAL A 214 -14.04 4.16 -8.03
CA VAL A 214 -12.85 4.40 -7.19
C VAL A 214 -11.98 5.49 -7.79
N SER A 215 -12.20 6.72 -7.34
CA SER A 215 -11.56 7.91 -7.92
C SER A 215 -10.21 8.28 -7.29
N CYS A 216 -9.95 7.86 -6.03
CA CYS A 216 -8.83 8.36 -5.24
C CYS A 216 -7.96 7.23 -4.64
N ILE A 217 -6.64 7.40 -4.74
CA ILE A 217 -5.63 6.53 -4.12
C ILE A 217 -4.82 7.35 -3.14
N HIS A 218 -4.76 6.91 -1.89
CA HIS A 218 -3.95 7.46 -0.83
C HIS A 218 -2.70 6.59 -0.58
N ALA A 219 -1.63 7.18 -0.05
CA ALA A 219 -0.45 6.44 0.39
C ALA A 219 0.34 7.21 1.45
N ASN A 220 1.20 6.51 2.20
CA ASN A 220 2.28 7.09 3.00
C ASN A 220 3.61 6.92 2.28
N ILE A 221 4.23 8.03 1.90
CA ILE A 221 5.46 8.02 1.11
C ILE A 221 6.57 8.69 1.89
N LEU A 222 7.71 8.00 2.05
CA LEU A 222 8.93 8.61 2.59
C LEU A 222 9.34 9.82 1.75
N THR A 223 9.78 10.90 2.39
CA THR A 223 10.18 12.15 1.71
C THR A 223 11.10 11.92 0.50
N GLN A 224 12.10 11.04 0.64
CA GLN A 224 13.04 10.72 -0.44
C GLN A 224 12.41 10.08 -1.68
N HIS A 225 11.22 9.49 -1.56
CA HIS A 225 10.48 8.85 -2.65
C HIS A 225 9.35 9.72 -3.18
N LEU A 226 8.99 10.81 -2.50
CA LEU A 226 7.89 11.69 -2.88
C LEU A 226 7.99 12.22 -4.34
N PRO A 227 9.16 12.65 -4.86
CA PRO A 227 9.26 13.13 -6.24
C PRO A 227 8.87 12.07 -7.29
N PHE A 228 9.01 10.78 -6.98
CA PHE A 228 8.57 9.71 -7.86
C PHE A 228 7.05 9.70 -7.96
N TYR A 229 6.33 9.70 -6.83
CA TYR A 229 4.87 9.60 -6.80
C TYR A 229 4.17 10.85 -7.35
N ILE A 230 4.74 12.05 -7.16
CA ILE A 230 4.18 13.29 -7.72
C ILE A 230 4.05 13.22 -9.26
N ARG A 231 5.03 12.61 -9.94
CA ARG A 231 4.97 12.43 -11.40
C ARG A 231 3.82 11.52 -11.87
N TYR A 232 3.24 10.71 -10.98
CA TYR A 232 2.08 9.85 -11.26
C TYR A 232 0.78 10.43 -10.69
N GLY A 233 0.72 11.76 -10.50
CA GLY A 233 -0.50 12.46 -10.13
C GLY A 233 -0.85 12.42 -8.64
N PHE A 234 0.10 12.02 -7.79
CA PHE A 234 -0.06 12.18 -6.35
C PHE A 234 0.21 13.62 -5.92
N GLN A 235 -0.57 14.09 -4.96
CA GLN A 235 -0.45 15.38 -4.30
C GLN A 235 -0.26 15.16 -2.80
N ALA A 236 0.53 16.01 -2.15
CA ALA A 236 0.74 15.94 -0.71
C ALA A 236 -0.49 16.48 0.05
N SER A 237 -0.86 15.80 1.14
CA SER A 237 -1.93 16.19 2.06
C SER A 237 -1.32 16.80 3.33
N PHE A 238 -0.59 16.01 4.11
CA PHE A 238 0.13 16.45 5.32
C PHE A 238 1.34 15.53 5.56
N SER A 239 2.24 15.98 6.42
CA SER A 239 3.42 15.22 6.81
C SER A 239 3.21 14.46 8.12
N LEU A 240 3.96 13.38 8.25
CA LEU A 240 4.03 12.52 9.41
C LEU A 240 5.50 12.43 9.86
N VAL A 241 5.73 12.53 11.16
CA VAL A 241 7.05 12.41 11.77
C VAL A 241 7.11 11.08 12.51
N GLY A 242 8.06 10.22 12.13
CA GLY A 242 8.39 9.01 12.88
C GLY A 242 9.29 9.33 14.07
N LEU A 243 8.99 8.77 15.24
CA LEU A 243 9.77 8.92 16.47
C LEU A 243 10.20 7.55 17.01
N VAL A 244 11.40 7.51 17.60
CA VAL A 244 11.93 6.33 18.30
C VAL A 244 12.46 6.70 19.69
N GLY A 245 12.14 5.91 20.70
CA GLY A 245 12.57 6.16 22.08
C GLY A 245 12.35 4.94 22.98
N LYS A 246 12.43 5.13 24.30
CA LYS A 246 12.19 4.06 25.29
C LYS A 246 10.83 4.25 25.94
N LEU A 247 10.03 3.19 26.01
CA LEU A 247 8.72 3.24 26.66
C LEU A 247 8.84 3.54 28.16
N GLY A 248 9.89 3.03 28.83
CA GLY A 248 10.16 3.29 30.24
C GLY A 248 10.31 4.75 30.65
N GLU A 249 10.52 5.68 29.70
CA GLU A 249 10.58 7.14 29.95
C GLU A 249 9.25 7.72 30.49
N PHE A 250 8.16 6.96 30.35
CA PHE A 250 6.82 7.30 30.82
C PHE A 250 6.47 6.65 32.17
N TYR A 251 7.30 5.78 32.74
CA TYR A 251 7.00 5.06 33.99
C TYR A 251 6.87 6.01 35.20
N ASN A 252 7.88 6.86 35.42
CA ASN A 252 7.98 7.76 36.58
C ASN A 252 7.30 9.12 36.34
N LEU A 253 6.06 9.13 35.86
CA LEU A 253 5.25 10.34 35.74
C LEU A 253 4.52 10.63 37.06
N THR A 254 5.01 11.61 37.82
CA THR A 254 4.49 11.99 39.16
C THR A 254 3.35 13.01 39.12
N ASN A 255 3.26 13.83 38.07
CA ASN A 255 2.30 14.94 37.98
C ASN A 255 1.17 14.72 36.97
N VAL A 256 0.96 13.48 36.53
CA VAL A 256 -0.06 13.13 35.54
C VAL A 256 -1.16 12.34 36.23
N ILE A 257 -2.07 13.06 36.88
CA ILE A 257 -3.24 12.48 37.55
C ILE A 257 -4.44 13.35 37.19
N GLU A 258 -5.44 12.75 36.58
CA GLU A 258 -6.79 13.30 36.51
C GLU A 258 -7.68 12.42 37.40
N GLU A 259 -8.17 12.98 38.51
CA GLU A 259 -8.89 12.23 39.55
C GLU A 259 -10.16 11.54 39.03
N ASP A 260 -10.74 12.06 37.94
CA ASP A 260 -11.96 11.57 37.34
C ASP A 260 -11.74 10.65 36.12
N VAL A 261 -10.54 10.05 36.00
CA VAL A 261 -10.17 9.21 34.86
C VAL A 261 -9.64 7.86 35.32
N THR A 262 -10.18 6.79 34.75
CA THR A 262 -9.68 5.44 34.91
C THR A 262 -9.04 4.94 33.62
N ILE A 263 -7.91 4.23 33.78
CA ILE A 263 -7.31 3.47 32.68
C ILE A 263 -7.61 1.99 32.91
N GLN A 264 -8.09 1.32 31.88
CA GLN A 264 -8.34 -0.12 31.90
C GLN A 264 -7.76 -0.78 30.65
N GLN A 265 -7.50 -2.08 30.73
CA GLN A 265 -7.14 -2.87 29.57
C GLN A 265 -8.32 -2.92 28.60
N TYR A 266 -8.03 -2.90 27.30
CA TYR A 266 -9.01 -3.00 26.24
C TYR A 266 -9.74 -4.35 26.25
N GLU A 267 -11.08 -4.31 26.32
CA GLU A 267 -11.96 -5.48 26.32
C GLU A 267 -12.99 -5.47 25.19
N LEU A 268 -13.67 -6.60 24.99
CA LEU A 268 -14.69 -6.77 23.95
C LEU A 268 -15.84 -5.76 24.09
N SER A 269 -16.21 -5.46 25.33
CA SER A 269 -17.25 -4.47 25.67
C SER A 269 -16.89 -3.05 25.24
N ASP A 270 -15.61 -2.73 25.05
CA ASP A 270 -15.15 -1.40 24.66
C ASP A 270 -15.23 -1.14 23.15
N ILE A 271 -15.35 -2.18 22.32
CA ILE A 271 -15.23 -2.07 20.84
C ILE A 271 -16.12 -0.98 20.27
N LEU A 272 -17.40 -0.97 20.65
CA LEU A 272 -18.38 -0.04 20.09
C LEU A 272 -18.08 1.41 20.51
N ASP A 273 -17.73 1.60 21.78
CA ASP A 273 -17.42 2.91 22.33
C ASP A 273 -16.13 3.48 21.74
N ILE A 274 -15.08 2.65 21.61
CA ILE A 274 -13.82 3.05 20.99
C ILE A 274 -14.03 3.34 19.50
N ALA A 275 -14.75 2.49 18.77
CA ALA A 275 -15.01 2.74 17.34
C ALA A 275 -15.81 4.04 17.12
N THR A 276 -16.72 4.36 18.04
CA THR A 276 -17.47 5.62 18.03
C THR A 276 -16.52 6.80 18.29
N TYR A 277 -15.73 6.74 19.37
CA TYR A 277 -14.72 7.75 19.69
C TYR A 277 -13.73 7.97 18.52
N ASP A 278 -13.19 6.88 17.99
CA ASP A 278 -12.26 6.86 16.86
C ASP A 278 -12.83 7.56 15.63
N SER A 279 -14.13 7.39 15.34
CA SER A 279 -14.78 7.97 14.16
C SER A 279 -14.85 9.50 14.16
N HIS A 280 -14.66 10.14 15.32
CA HIS A 280 -14.54 11.60 15.42
C HIS A 280 -13.15 12.11 15.01
N ILE A 281 -12.14 11.23 15.03
CA ILE A 281 -10.74 11.56 14.75
C ILE A 281 -10.32 10.99 13.39
N TYR A 282 -10.77 9.77 13.10
CA TYR A 282 -10.44 9.01 11.91
C TYR A 282 -11.59 9.03 10.89
N PRO A 283 -11.32 9.21 9.58
CA PRO A 283 -12.39 9.39 8.59
C PRO A 283 -13.33 8.19 8.37
N THR A 284 -13.02 7.02 8.94
CA THR A 284 -13.79 5.79 8.76
C THR A 284 -14.21 5.22 10.11
N TYR A 285 -15.39 4.60 10.13
CA TYR A 285 -15.86 3.83 11.28
C TYR A 285 -15.24 2.43 11.25
N ARG A 286 -14.19 2.21 12.06
CA ARG A 286 -13.33 1.02 11.99
C ARG A 286 -13.68 -0.06 13.02
N ILE A 287 -14.94 -0.46 13.13
CA ILE A 287 -15.33 -1.49 14.12
C ILE A 287 -14.58 -2.83 13.94
N HIS A 288 -14.46 -3.31 12.69
CA HIS A 288 -13.78 -4.57 12.38
C HIS A 288 -12.30 -4.55 12.77
N TYR A 289 -11.63 -3.39 12.68
CA TYR A 289 -10.27 -3.20 13.19
C TYR A 289 -10.16 -3.64 14.64
N PHE A 290 -11.02 -3.11 15.49
CA PHE A 290 -10.99 -3.39 16.92
C PHE A 290 -11.37 -4.85 17.24
N GLU A 291 -12.35 -5.41 16.53
CA GLU A 291 -12.71 -6.84 16.67
C GLU A 291 -11.50 -7.75 16.40
N GLN A 292 -10.78 -7.50 15.30
CA GLN A 292 -9.66 -8.35 14.90
C GLN A 292 -8.39 -8.14 15.76
N LEU A 293 -8.21 -6.98 16.41
CA LEU A 293 -7.10 -6.82 17.39
C LEU A 293 -7.15 -7.91 18.48
N ARG A 294 -8.34 -8.44 18.79
CA ARG A 294 -8.53 -9.51 19.78
C ARG A 294 -8.08 -10.88 19.27
N GLU A 295 -7.98 -11.11 17.97
CA GLU A 295 -7.44 -12.37 17.42
C GLU A 295 -5.92 -12.46 17.64
N HIS A 296 -5.27 -11.35 18.00
CA HIS A 296 -3.83 -11.19 18.13
C HIS A 296 -3.38 -10.87 19.57
N ILE A 297 -4.01 -11.50 20.59
CA ILE A 297 -3.73 -11.23 22.01
C ILE A 297 -2.27 -11.38 22.45
N TYR A 298 -1.45 -12.13 21.70
CA TYR A 298 -0.04 -12.36 22.04
C TYR A 298 0.91 -11.30 21.48
N SER A 299 0.47 -10.53 20.49
CA SER A 299 1.29 -9.52 19.81
C SER A 299 0.73 -8.11 19.94
N ILE A 300 -0.38 -7.93 20.67
CA ILE A 300 -1.04 -6.63 20.84
C ILE A 300 -1.44 -6.41 22.29
N ALA A 301 -1.26 -5.19 22.77
CA ALA A 301 -1.84 -4.69 24.02
C ALA A 301 -2.64 -3.42 23.74
N GLY A 302 -3.71 -3.21 24.49
CA GLY A 302 -4.54 -2.01 24.35
C GLY A 302 -5.03 -1.52 25.70
N TYR A 303 -5.12 -0.20 25.85
CA TYR A 303 -5.69 0.44 27.03
C TYR A 303 -6.63 1.56 26.64
N VAL A 304 -7.61 1.78 27.50
CA VAL A 304 -8.70 2.73 27.29
C VAL A 304 -8.78 3.64 28.51
N ALA A 305 -8.87 4.95 28.26
CA ALA A 305 -9.12 5.95 29.28
C ALA A 305 -10.61 6.31 29.28
N ARG A 306 -11.26 6.20 30.44
CA ARG A 306 -12.67 6.54 30.63
C ARG A 306 -12.84 7.58 31.72
N SER A 307 -13.84 8.44 31.56
CA SER A 307 -14.29 9.30 32.66
C SER A 307 -15.03 8.46 33.70
N THR A 308 -14.66 8.58 34.97
CA THR A 308 -15.39 7.92 36.08
C THR A 308 -16.78 8.53 36.30
N LYS A 309 -17.00 9.77 35.86
CA LYS A 309 -18.27 10.50 36.02
C LYS A 309 -19.31 10.12 34.97
N THR A 310 -18.90 9.99 33.71
CA THR A 310 -19.81 9.79 32.57
C THR A 310 -19.65 8.42 31.89
N ASN A 311 -18.61 7.67 32.25
CA ASN A 311 -18.20 6.42 31.60
C ASN A 311 -17.84 6.58 30.11
N THR A 312 -17.62 7.81 29.63
CA THR A 312 -17.27 8.07 28.23
C THR A 312 -15.79 7.85 27.97
N ILE A 313 -15.43 7.42 26.75
CA ILE A 313 -14.04 7.33 26.29
C ILE A 313 -13.43 8.73 26.20
N LEU A 314 -12.22 8.89 26.73
CA LEU A 314 -11.40 10.10 26.64
C LEU A 314 -10.12 9.88 25.80
N GLY A 315 -9.80 8.62 25.52
CA GLY A 315 -8.65 8.23 24.74
C GLY A 315 -8.40 6.73 24.79
N TYR A 316 -7.56 6.24 23.89
CA TYR A 316 -7.12 4.85 23.85
C TYR A 316 -5.73 4.74 23.21
N ILE A 317 -5.02 3.66 23.56
CA ILE A 317 -3.71 3.33 22.99
C ILE A 317 -3.70 1.86 22.57
N ILE A 318 -3.11 1.58 21.42
CA ILE A 318 -2.79 0.21 20.97
C ILE A 318 -1.28 0.10 20.76
N LEU A 319 -0.69 -0.94 21.33
CA LEU A 319 0.70 -1.36 21.15
C LEU A 319 0.74 -2.65 20.34
N ASN A 320 1.65 -2.74 19.38
CA ASN A 320 1.94 -3.95 18.63
C ASN A 320 3.42 -4.34 18.85
N PHE A 321 3.64 -5.58 19.26
CA PHE A 321 4.96 -6.08 19.67
C PHE A 321 5.61 -6.87 18.53
N SER A 322 6.87 -6.54 18.24
CA SER A 322 7.79 -7.43 17.50
C SER A 322 8.96 -7.87 18.34
N GLN A 323 9.86 -8.63 17.72
CA GLN A 323 11.11 -9.08 18.35
C GLN A 323 12.03 -7.91 18.75
N GLU A 324 11.95 -6.77 18.06
CA GLU A 324 12.89 -5.66 18.26
C GLU A 324 12.23 -4.38 18.81
N PHE A 325 10.94 -4.15 18.50
CA PHE A 325 10.28 -2.88 18.79
C PHE A 325 8.85 -3.05 19.30
N ILE A 326 8.43 -2.12 20.14
CA ILE A 326 7.04 -1.87 20.51
C ILE A 326 6.54 -0.76 19.60
N LYS A 327 5.57 -1.07 18.76
CA LYS A 327 4.96 -0.08 17.87
C LYS A 327 3.73 0.50 18.52
N CYS A 328 3.72 1.81 18.75
CA CYS A 328 2.59 2.53 19.30
C CYS A 328 1.80 3.19 18.16
N GLY A 329 0.49 2.89 18.11
CA GLY A 329 -0.38 3.44 17.08
C GLY A 329 -1.59 2.55 16.81
N PRO A 330 -2.83 3.08 16.95
CA PRO A 330 -3.15 4.45 17.35
C PRO A 330 -2.87 4.74 18.82
N LEU A 331 -2.54 6.00 19.10
CA LEU A 331 -2.70 6.64 20.41
C LEU A 331 -3.52 7.91 20.18
N TYR A 332 -4.81 7.84 20.48
CA TYR A 332 -5.73 8.97 20.38
C TYR A 332 -6.20 9.36 21.77
N ALA A 333 -6.21 10.66 22.06
CA ALA A 333 -6.57 11.16 23.38
C ALA A 333 -7.00 12.62 23.31
N ASP A 334 -7.99 12.97 24.14
CA ASP A 334 -8.59 14.30 24.19
C ASP A 334 -7.57 15.39 24.56
N ASN A 335 -6.56 15.05 25.36
CA ASN A 335 -5.52 15.98 25.80
C ASN A 335 -4.20 15.26 26.18
N ILE A 336 -3.19 16.05 26.55
CA ILE A 336 -1.85 15.55 26.92
C ILE A 336 -1.85 14.65 28.15
N ASN A 337 -2.66 14.96 29.16
CA ASN A 337 -2.67 14.20 30.39
C ASN A 337 -3.21 12.80 30.14
N ILE A 338 -4.32 12.69 29.39
CA ILE A 338 -4.88 11.39 29.00
C ILE A 338 -3.86 10.56 28.21
N ALA A 339 -3.18 11.18 27.24
CA ALA A 339 -2.12 10.50 26.48
C ALA A 339 -0.96 10.02 27.38
N LEU A 340 -0.53 10.85 28.33
CA LEU A 340 0.51 10.50 29.29
C LEU A 340 0.07 9.42 30.29
N MET A 341 -1.20 9.41 30.73
CA MET A 341 -1.75 8.37 31.60
C MET A 341 -1.78 7.01 30.88
N LEU A 342 -2.20 6.99 29.61
CA LEU A 342 -2.17 5.78 28.77
C LEU A 342 -0.74 5.27 28.56
N LEU A 343 0.21 6.17 28.22
CA LEU A 343 1.62 5.81 28.06
C LEU A 343 2.26 5.34 29.37
N LYS A 344 1.90 5.94 30.51
CA LYS A 344 2.35 5.49 31.84
C LYS A 344 1.86 4.08 32.15
N GLN A 345 0.59 3.79 31.87
CA GLN A 345 0.04 2.45 32.07
C GLN A 345 0.80 1.44 31.20
N CYS A 346 1.01 1.75 29.92
CA CYS A 346 1.84 0.92 29.04
C CYS A 346 3.26 0.71 29.56
N ALA A 347 3.92 1.76 30.07
CA ALA A 347 5.27 1.68 30.63
C ALA A 347 5.34 0.94 31.98
N THR A 348 4.20 0.78 32.66
CA THR A 348 4.09 -0.02 33.88
C THR A 348 4.10 -1.51 33.55
N ASP A 349 3.44 -1.87 32.44
CA ASP A 349 3.24 -3.27 32.06
C ASP A 349 4.31 -3.78 31.08
N TYR A 350 4.95 -2.87 30.33
CA TYR A 350 5.92 -3.20 29.28
C TYR A 350 7.14 -2.27 29.31
N ASP A 351 8.27 -2.81 28.87
CA ASP A 351 9.48 -2.04 28.59
C ASP A 351 10.05 -2.44 27.23
N GLY A 352 10.71 -1.50 26.55
CA GLY A 352 11.27 -1.72 25.23
C GLY A 352 11.51 -0.44 24.45
N THR A 353 12.07 -0.63 23.25
CA THR A 353 12.23 0.46 22.28
C THR A 353 10.91 0.69 21.58
N MET A 354 10.34 1.87 21.75
CA MET A 354 9.07 2.27 21.15
C MET A 354 9.27 3.01 19.84
N LEU A 355 8.48 2.64 18.83
CA LEU A 355 8.35 3.33 17.55
C LEU A 355 6.92 3.87 17.40
N LEU A 356 6.79 5.12 16.97
CA LEU A 356 5.49 5.69 16.65
C LEU A 356 5.61 6.71 15.52
N THR A 357 4.49 7.02 14.90
CA THR A 357 4.39 8.04 13.85
C THR A 357 3.25 8.97 14.20
N LEU A 358 3.40 10.27 14.02
CA LEU A 358 2.35 11.25 14.33
C LEU A 358 2.33 12.40 13.29
N PRO A 359 1.25 13.18 13.20
CA PRO A 359 1.18 14.34 12.31
C PRO A 359 2.21 15.41 12.69
N GLU A 360 2.95 15.93 11.70
CA GLU A 360 3.94 17.00 11.92
C GLU A 360 3.32 18.26 12.57
N ASP A 361 2.04 18.51 12.28
CA ASP A 361 1.29 19.64 12.81
C ASP A 361 0.95 19.51 14.31
N ASN A 362 0.99 18.30 14.89
CA ASN A 362 0.85 18.12 16.34
C ASN A 362 2.20 18.40 17.05
N ARG A 363 2.61 19.68 17.03
CA ARG A 363 3.86 20.14 17.64
C ARG A 363 3.93 19.90 19.15
N LEU A 364 2.78 19.85 19.81
CA LEU A 364 2.68 19.57 21.23
C LEU A 364 3.05 18.12 21.53
N ALA A 365 2.54 17.17 20.75
CA ALA A 365 2.95 15.76 20.85
C ALA A 365 4.44 15.57 20.53
N ILE A 366 4.96 16.21 19.48
CA ILE A 366 6.40 16.16 19.14
C ILE A 366 7.25 16.58 20.34
N LYS A 367 6.98 17.75 20.91
CA LYS A 367 7.72 18.27 22.08
C LYS A 367 7.61 17.36 23.29
N MET A 368 6.43 16.78 23.53
CA MET A 368 6.19 15.84 24.63
C MET A 368 7.10 14.62 24.48
N PHE A 369 7.15 13.99 23.31
CA PHE A 369 8.03 12.84 23.08
C PHE A 369 9.52 13.21 23.10
N GLU A 370 9.92 14.34 22.50
CA GLU A 370 11.31 14.83 22.53
C GLU A 370 11.80 15.11 23.95
N SER A 371 10.92 15.64 24.83
CA SER A 371 11.23 15.82 26.25
C SER A 371 11.48 14.50 27.00
N LYS A 372 11.05 13.39 26.41
CA LYS A 372 11.27 12.01 26.86
C LYS A 372 12.35 11.29 26.05
N HIS A 373 13.28 12.07 25.47
CA HIS A 373 14.43 11.57 24.73
C HIS A 373 14.09 10.78 23.44
N PHE A 374 12.85 10.87 22.95
CA PHE A 374 12.53 10.32 21.63
C PHE A 374 13.23 11.14 20.55
N LYS A 375 13.75 10.44 19.55
CA LYS A 375 14.46 11.03 18.41
C LYS A 375 13.60 10.92 17.16
N GLN A 376 13.59 12.00 16.38
CA GLN A 376 13.00 11.96 15.04
C GLN A 376 13.76 11.00 14.13
N THR A 377 13.00 10.30 13.30
CA THR A 377 13.51 9.31 12.35
C THR A 377 13.17 9.77 10.93
N ASN A 378 12.31 9.02 10.24
CA ASN A 378 11.90 9.33 8.89
C ASN A 378 10.67 10.25 8.90
N ILE A 379 10.61 11.13 7.91
CA ILE A 379 9.40 11.87 7.57
C ILE A 379 8.68 11.12 6.44
N LEU A 380 7.38 10.94 6.63
CA LEU A 380 6.47 10.44 5.60
C LEU A 380 5.52 11.55 5.21
N HIS A 381 4.99 11.48 4.00
CA HIS A 381 3.93 12.35 3.54
C HIS A 381 2.72 11.50 3.21
N ARG A 382 1.58 11.86 3.79
CA ARG A 382 0.29 11.39 3.30
C ARG A 382 0.06 12.05 1.96
N VAL A 383 -0.12 11.24 0.93
CA VAL A 383 -0.40 11.69 -0.43
C VAL A 383 -1.71 11.11 -0.93
N TYR A 384 -2.27 11.72 -1.97
CA TYR A 384 -3.49 11.24 -2.62
C TYR A 384 -3.52 11.59 -4.11
N THR A 385 -4.33 10.88 -4.91
CA THR A 385 -4.59 11.21 -6.33
C THR A 385 -6.00 11.76 -6.52
N GLY A 386 -6.22 12.67 -7.48
CA GLY A 386 -7.57 13.17 -7.78
C GLY A 386 -7.95 14.37 -6.90
N SER A 387 -9.24 14.65 -6.78
CA SER A 387 -9.74 15.90 -6.17
C SER A 387 -10.16 15.80 -4.71
N GLU A 388 -10.30 14.58 -4.16
CA GLU A 388 -10.81 14.40 -2.79
C GLU A 388 -9.69 14.02 -1.82
N ASN A 389 -9.41 14.94 -0.89
CA ASN A 389 -8.60 14.67 0.29
C ASN A 389 -9.55 14.38 1.48
N ILE A 390 -9.78 13.11 1.78
CA ILE A 390 -10.68 12.64 2.86
C ILE A 390 -10.23 13.05 4.27
N PHE A 391 -9.04 13.60 4.35
CA PHE A 391 -8.34 13.99 5.56
C PHE A 391 -8.38 15.52 5.74
N HIS A 392 -9.36 16.20 5.13
CA HIS A 392 -9.62 17.63 5.32
C HIS A 392 -10.26 17.91 6.70
N GLY A 393 -9.84 18.97 7.39
CA GLY A 393 -10.49 19.45 8.63
C GLY A 393 -10.08 18.72 9.92
N LYS A 394 -8.83 18.26 10.02
CA LYS A 394 -8.38 17.36 11.09
C LYS A 394 -8.19 18.01 12.45
N VAL A 395 -8.52 17.22 13.46
CA VAL A 395 -8.21 17.47 14.87
C VAL A 395 -6.87 16.81 15.22
N PHE A 396 -5.79 17.28 14.58
CA PHE A 396 -4.44 16.72 14.78
C PHE A 396 -4.00 16.72 16.25
N GLU A 397 -4.53 17.64 17.05
CA GLU A 397 -4.29 17.76 18.49
C GLU A 397 -4.71 16.51 19.30
N HIS A 398 -5.64 15.69 18.80
CA HIS A 398 -6.03 14.43 19.43
C HIS A 398 -5.21 13.21 18.93
N ILE A 399 -4.34 13.41 17.95
CA ILE A 399 -3.56 12.33 17.33
C ILE A 399 -2.12 12.38 17.86
N TRP A 400 -1.82 11.51 18.83
CA TRP A 400 -0.50 11.42 19.47
C TRP A 400 0.37 10.33 18.85
N ALA A 401 -0.26 9.30 18.28
CA ALA A 401 0.33 8.40 17.31
C ALA A 401 -0.78 7.99 16.33
N VAL A 402 -0.51 8.06 15.03
CA VAL A 402 -1.44 7.54 14.02
C VAL A 402 -1.50 6.02 14.12
N THR A 403 -2.63 5.45 13.74
CA THR A 403 -2.60 4.06 13.31
C THR A 403 -1.65 3.97 12.11
N ASP A 404 -0.58 3.20 12.24
CA ASP A 404 -0.52 1.97 11.45
C ASP A 404 -1.35 1.93 10.16
N ASP A 405 -1.18 2.73 9.11
CA ASP A 405 -2.17 2.69 8.02
C ASP A 405 -2.19 1.34 7.29
N TRP A 406 -1.25 0.42 7.60
CA TRP A 406 -1.28 -1.01 7.27
C TRP A 406 -2.14 -1.86 8.21
N LEU A 407 -2.18 -1.47 9.49
CA LEU A 407 -2.86 -2.14 10.60
C LEU A 407 -4.31 -1.65 10.74
N SER A 408 -4.62 -0.36 10.51
CA SER A 408 -5.99 0.20 10.51
C SER A 408 -6.91 -0.35 9.43
N LEU A 409 -6.39 -1.29 8.64
CA LEU A 409 -6.98 -1.86 7.46
C LEU A 409 -7.78 -3.10 7.76
N ILE A 410 -7.31 -3.88 8.72
CA ILE A 410 -8.10 -4.85 9.46
C ILE A 410 -9.33 -4.08 9.98
#